data_AF-A0A3E1KDN7-F1
#
_entry.id   AF-A0A3E1KDN7-F1
#
_cell.length_a   1.000
_cell.length_b   1.000
_cell.length_c   1.000
_cell.angle_alpha   90.00
_cell.angle_beta   90.00
_cell.angle_gamma   90.00
#
_symmetry.space_group_name_H-M   'P 1'
#
loop_
_entity.id
_entity.type
_entity.pdbx_description
1 polymer ?
#
loop_
_entity_poly.entity_id
_entity_poly.type
_entity_poly.pdbx_seq_one_letter_code
_entity_poly.pdbx_strand_id
1 'polypeptide(L)' 'MEITPAQFSLIEQCLPRQRGNVGMTNLQVVNAILYVAEHG' A
#
# COMPACT_ATOMS: atom_id res chain seq x y z
N MET A 1 -6.13 -2.18 -10.20
CA MET A 1 -4.83 -1.55 -10.48
C MET A 1 -3.88 -1.93 -9.36
N GLU A 2 -2.61 -2.23 -9.66
CA GLU A 2 -1.59 -2.57 -8.67
C GLU A 2 -0.29 -1.79 -8.94
N ILE A 3 0.43 -1.37 -7.89
CA ILE A 3 1.73 -0.71 -8.01
C ILE A 3 2.88 -1.64 -7.62
N THR A 4 4.02 -1.45 -8.29
CA THR A 4 5.25 -2.19 -8.01
C THR A 4 5.94 -1.69 -6.73
N PRO A 5 6.81 -2.50 -6.10
CA PRO A 5 7.60 -2.07 -4.96
C PRO A 5 8.43 -0.80 -5.24
N ALA A 6 9.00 -0.68 -6.44
CA ALA A 6 9.79 0.49 -6.84
C ALA A 6 8.95 1.77 -6.90
N GLN A 7 7.70 1.68 -7.40
CA GLN A 7 6.76 2.81 -7.40
C GLN A 7 6.32 3.16 -5.98
N PHE A 8 6.09 2.14 -5.14
CA PHE A 8 5.75 2.34 -3.74
C PHE A 8 6.85 3.04 -2.94
N SER A 9 8.13 2.71 -3.18
CA SER A 9 9.26 3.39 -2.51
C SER A 9 9.30 4.91 -2.73
N LEU A 10 8.70 5.42 -3.81
CA LEU A 10 8.59 6.86 -4.05
C LEU A 10 7.67 7.57 -3.03
N ILE A 11 6.66 6.86 -2.54
CA ILE A 11 5.62 7.40 -1.65
C ILE A 11 5.67 6.81 -0.24
N GLU A 12 6.55 5.84 0.02
CA GLU A 12 6.64 5.12 1.30
C GLU A 12 6.79 6.07 2.49
N GLN A 13 7.58 7.14 2.32
CA GLN A 13 7.81 8.17 3.34
C GLN A 13 6.54 8.95 3.75
N CYS A 14 5.52 8.97 2.89
CA CYS A 14 4.25 9.64 3.14
C CYS A 14 3.27 8.78 3.95
N LEU A 15 3.58 7.49 4.14
CA LEU A 15 2.71 6.54 4.80
C LEU A 15 3.13 6.32 6.26
N PRO A 16 2.16 6.10 7.17
CA PRO A 16 2.48 5.79 8.55
C PRO A 16 3.21 4.45 8.64
N ARG A 17 4.12 4.32 9.62
CA ARG A 17 4.67 3.01 9.96
C ARG A 17 3.58 2.12 10.54
N GLN A 18 3.54 0.88 10.05
CA GLN A 18 2.62 -0.13 10.57
C GLN A 18 2.93 -0.43 12.04
N ARG A 19 1.86 -0.61 12.83
CA ARG A 19 1.97 -1.03 14.23
C ARG A 19 2.47 -2.47 14.28
N GLY A 20 3.25 -2.82 15.30
CA GLY A 20 3.92 -4.13 15.40
C GLY A 20 3.01 -5.36 15.46
N ASN A 21 1.69 -5.19 15.57
CA ASN A 21 0.71 -6.28 15.48
C ASN A 21 0.04 -6.40 14.10
N VAL A 22 0.45 -5.58 13.12
CA VAL A 22 -0.08 -5.63 11.77
C VAL A 22 0.81 -6.55 10.93
N GLY A 23 0.23 -7.66 10.47
CA GLY A 23 0.92 -8.65 9.62
C GLY A 23 0.94 -8.31 8.13
N MET A 24 0.37 -7.17 7.72
CA MET A 24 0.27 -6.74 6.33
C MET A 24 1.13 -5.51 6.06
N THR A 25 1.78 -5.48 4.91
CA THR A 25 2.65 -4.36 4.51
C THR A 25 1.86 -3.16 4.01
N ASN A 26 2.44 -1.96 4.10
CA ASN A 26 1.86 -0.75 3.51
C ASN A 26 1.60 -0.91 1.99
N LEU A 27 2.47 -1.61 1.26
CA LEU A 27 2.28 -1.90 -0.16
C LEU A 27 0.99 -2.68 -0.42
N GLN A 28 0.74 -3.74 0.37
CA GLN A 28 -0.48 -4.54 0.24
C GLN A 28 -1.73 -3.74 0.56
N VAL A 29 -1.68 -2.84 1.55
CA VAL A 29 -2.80 -1.93 1.86
C VAL A 29 -3.08 -0.99 0.69
N VAL A 30 -2.04 -0.37 0.12
CA VAL A 30 -2.19 0.54 -1.03
C VAL A 30 -2.79 -0.19 -2.23
N ASN A 31 -2.29 -1.39 -2.55
CA ASN A 31 -2.82 -2.19 -3.65
C ASN A 31 -4.29 -2.60 -3.42
N ALA A 32 -4.68 -2.92 -2.18
CA ALA A 32 -6.08 -3.19 -1.85
C ALA A 32 -6.99 -1.97 -2.07
N ILE A 33 -6.52 -0.77 -1.69
CA ILE A 33 -7.27 0.48 -1.92
C ILE A 33 -7.43 0.73 -3.43
N LEU A 34 -6.35 0.57 -4.21
CA LEU A 34 -6.38 0.75 -5.66
C LEU A 34 -7.31 -0.24 -6.36
N TYR A 35 -7.35 -1.48 -5.89
CA TYR A 35 -8.29 -2.50 -6.38
C TYR A 35 -9.74 -2.06 -6.16
N VAL A 36 -10.08 -1.61 -4.96
CA VAL A 36 -11.44 -1.12 -4.65
C VAL A 36 -11.78 0.11 -5.50
N ALA A 37 -10.84 1.03 -5.68
CA ALA A 37 -11.06 2.23 -6.49
C ALA A 37 -11.29 1.92 -7.99
N GLU A 38 -10.73 0.84 -8.51
CA GLU A 38 -10.91 0.43 -9.92
C GLU A 38 -12.20 -0.38 -10.15
N HIS A 39 -12.62 -1.16 -9.16
CA HIS A 39 -13.76 -2.08 -9.28
C HIS A 39 -15.02 -1.62 -8.52
N GLY A 40 -15.03 -0.39 -8.02
CA GLY A 40 -16.14 0.24 -7.30
C GLY A 40 -17.22 0.79 -8.21
#